data_AF-A0A958FKD4-F1
#
_entry.id   AF-A0A958FKD4-F1
#
_cell.length_a   1.000
_cell.length_b   1.000
_cell.length_c   1.000
_cell.angle_alpha   90.00
_cell.angle_beta   90.00
_cell.angle_gamma   90.00
#
_symmetry.space_group_name_H-M   'P 1'
#
loop_
_entity.id
_entity.type
_entity.pdbx_description
1 polymer ?
#
loop_
_entity_poly.entity_id
_entity_poly.type
_entity_poly.pdbx_seq_one_letter_code
_entity_poly.pdbx_strand_id
1 'polypeptide(L)'
;MLRHANAAGPPMRPVQVSRKLPQPAKTPVLYLSRVKAQQDLLPYLEILIDREDRYTIQNAAADSLSTRYEANLSYGDADRSLWGRFTLINDLGYDSEWLLQTSQWDSVACFTPGKTGRWEVKLTGQRVPFSEWNVPKSYHLGTLLQIRAPASKAVTVYLHFKNRSAPPAKLDLTIFESAYFAEWDRNMRYVQGIFLG
;
A
#
# COMPACT_ATOMS: atom_id res chain seq x y z
N MET A 1 27.60 28.44 -57.55
CA MET A 1 28.13 27.79 -56.33
C MET A 1 27.72 28.62 -55.11
N LEU A 2 26.58 28.30 -54.49
CA LEU A 2 26.10 28.97 -53.26
C LEU A 2 26.40 28.05 -52.06
N ARG A 3 27.21 28.54 -51.12
CA ARG A 3 27.50 27.86 -49.85
C ARG A 3 26.47 28.27 -48.80
N HIS A 4 25.62 27.34 -48.38
CA HIS A 4 24.78 27.50 -47.19
C HIS A 4 25.59 27.20 -45.93
N ALA A 5 25.67 28.17 -45.02
CA ALA A 5 26.26 28.02 -43.70
C ALA A 5 25.22 27.48 -42.72
N ASN A 6 25.46 26.29 -42.16
CA ASN A 6 24.67 25.71 -41.07
C ASN A 6 25.10 26.35 -39.74
N ALA A 7 24.17 27.05 -39.09
CA ALA A 7 24.35 27.56 -37.73
C ALA A 7 24.12 26.45 -36.70
N ALA A 8 25.18 26.07 -35.97
CA ALA A 8 25.09 25.15 -34.85
C ALA A 8 24.40 25.84 -33.66
N GLY A 9 23.26 25.31 -33.22
CA GLY A 9 22.55 25.76 -32.03
C GLY A 9 23.34 25.48 -30.74
N PRO A 10 23.14 26.28 -29.67
CA PRO A 10 23.89 26.17 -28.44
C PRO A 10 23.60 24.85 -27.71
N PRO A 11 24.60 24.26 -27.01
CA PRO A 11 24.42 23.01 -26.28
C PRO A 11 23.45 23.18 -25.12
N MET A 12 22.39 22.37 -25.09
CA MET A 12 21.48 22.27 -23.95
C MET A 12 22.26 21.78 -22.71
N ARG A 13 22.22 22.56 -21.63
CA ARG A 13 22.77 22.14 -20.34
C ARG A 13 21.90 21.01 -19.76
N PRO A 14 22.50 19.93 -19.22
CA PRO A 14 21.74 18.88 -18.57
C PRO A 14 21.04 19.44 -17.31
N VAL A 15 19.73 19.26 -17.25
CA VAL A 15 18.93 19.55 -16.05
C VAL A 15 19.29 18.52 -15.00
N GLN A 16 20.05 18.93 -13.98
CA GLN A 16 20.30 18.09 -12.80
C GLN A 16 19.01 17.96 -11.98
N VAL A 17 18.31 16.84 -12.14
CA VAL A 17 17.23 16.45 -11.23
C VAL A 17 17.89 16.00 -9.93
N SER A 18 18.00 16.92 -8.97
CA SER A 18 18.48 16.62 -7.63
C SER A 18 17.50 15.66 -6.95
N ARG A 19 17.85 14.36 -6.92
CA ARG A 19 17.11 13.34 -6.15
C ARG A 19 17.36 13.61 -4.68
N LYS A 20 16.55 14.49 -4.08
CA LYS A 20 16.50 14.64 -2.63
C LYS A 20 16.10 13.28 -2.05
N LEU A 21 16.91 12.75 -1.14
CA LEU A 21 16.61 11.50 -0.45
C LEU A 21 15.32 11.72 0.37
N PRO A 22 14.36 10.77 0.34
CA PRO A 22 13.16 10.88 1.16
C PRO A 22 13.55 10.99 2.64
N GLN A 23 12.80 11.82 3.37
CA GLN A 23 13.00 12.05 4.80
C GLN A 23 12.88 10.70 5.57
N PRO A 24 13.68 10.47 6.62
CA PRO A 24 13.61 9.22 7.39
C PRO A 24 12.19 9.02 7.96
N ALA A 25 11.66 7.81 7.83
CA ALA A 25 10.37 7.43 8.40
C ALA A 25 10.39 7.57 9.93
N LYS A 26 9.25 8.00 10.50
CA LYS A 26 9.01 8.08 11.95
C LYS A 26 8.69 6.70 12.55
N THR A 27 8.27 5.75 11.72
CA THR A 27 8.05 4.35 12.12
C THR A 27 9.22 3.44 11.73
N PRO A 28 9.39 2.30 12.43
CA PRO A 28 10.36 1.29 12.02
C PRO A 28 10.00 0.71 10.64
N VAL A 29 11.02 0.16 9.98
CA VAL A 29 10.84 -0.60 8.73
C VAL A 29 10.48 -2.05 9.04
N LEU A 30 9.53 -2.61 8.32
CA LEU A 30 9.17 -4.02 8.44
C LEU A 30 10.12 -4.89 7.61
N TYR A 31 10.82 -5.83 8.23
CA TYR A 31 11.61 -6.84 7.54
C TYR A 31 10.80 -8.11 7.37
N LEU A 32 10.62 -8.55 6.13
CA LEU A 32 9.71 -9.65 5.82
C LEU A 32 10.22 -11.01 6.31
N SER A 33 11.53 -11.23 6.41
CA SER A 33 12.10 -12.45 7.03
C SER A 33 11.70 -12.64 8.50
N ARG A 34 11.29 -11.56 9.18
CA ARG A 34 10.85 -11.60 10.58
C ARG A 34 9.38 -11.93 10.72
N VAL A 35 8.61 -11.86 9.63
CA VAL A 35 7.20 -12.23 9.62
C VAL A 35 7.11 -13.75 9.53
N LYS A 36 6.73 -14.39 10.64
CA LYS A 36 6.66 -15.87 10.70
C LYS A 36 5.41 -16.44 10.03
N ALA A 37 4.29 -15.73 10.10
CA ALA A 37 3.01 -16.20 9.58
C ALA A 37 2.08 -15.01 9.30
N GLN A 38 1.93 -14.17 10.32
CA GLN A 38 1.20 -12.91 10.25
C GLN A 38 1.90 -11.86 11.11
N GLN A 39 1.69 -10.58 10.79
CA GLN A 39 2.22 -9.46 11.55
C GLN A 39 1.23 -8.30 11.55
N ASP A 40 0.95 -7.75 12.75
CA ASP A 40 0.23 -6.49 12.89
C ASP A 40 1.08 -5.34 12.33
N LEU A 41 0.48 -4.55 11.44
CA LEU A 41 1.13 -3.44 10.76
C LEU A 41 0.96 -2.09 11.47
N LEU A 42 0.09 -1.98 12.48
CA LEU A 42 -0.12 -0.71 13.19
C LEU A 42 1.20 -0.07 13.69
N PRO A 43 2.15 -0.80 14.29
CA PRO A 43 3.42 -0.22 14.74
C PRO A 43 4.32 0.32 13.62
N TYR A 44 4.07 -0.07 12.38
CA TYR A 44 4.86 0.31 11.19
C TYR A 44 4.17 1.41 10.37
N LEU A 45 2.91 1.71 10.69
CA LEU A 45 2.05 2.59 9.92
C LEU A 45 2.19 4.05 10.35
N GLU A 46 2.33 4.91 9.35
CA GLU A 46 2.13 6.35 9.51
C GLU A 46 0.83 6.76 8.82
N ILE A 47 0.09 7.67 9.43
CA ILE A 47 -1.25 8.08 8.98
C ILE A 47 -1.26 9.57 8.65
N LEU A 48 -1.90 9.91 7.55
CA LEU A 48 -2.25 11.25 7.12
C LEU A 48 -3.76 11.35 7.00
N ILE A 49 -4.40 12.18 7.81
CA ILE A 49 -5.85 12.40 7.74
C ILE A 49 -6.18 13.32 6.55
N ASP A 50 -7.16 12.91 5.73
CA ASP A 50 -7.66 13.65 4.57
C ASP A 50 -9.17 13.87 4.68
N ARG A 51 -9.58 14.72 5.63
CA ARG A 51 -11.01 14.95 5.96
C ARG A 51 -11.87 15.38 4.78
N GLU A 52 -11.25 16.04 3.79
CA GLU A 52 -11.95 16.58 2.63
C GLU A 52 -11.80 15.68 1.38
N ASP A 53 -11.14 14.51 1.50
CA ASP A 53 -10.87 13.58 0.40
C ASP A 53 -10.23 14.25 -0.82
N ARG A 54 -9.26 15.16 -0.57
CA ARG A 54 -8.64 16.00 -1.62
C ARG A 54 -7.31 15.45 -2.12
N TYR A 55 -6.66 14.57 -1.37
CA TYR A 55 -5.34 14.10 -1.77
C TYR A 55 -5.45 12.95 -2.76
N THR A 56 -4.63 13.03 -3.80
CA THR A 56 -4.36 11.91 -4.72
C THR A 56 -3.10 11.16 -4.27
N ILE A 57 -2.82 10.00 -4.84
CA ILE A 57 -1.56 9.28 -4.58
C ILE A 57 -0.33 10.14 -4.90
N GLN A 58 -0.39 10.99 -5.94
CA GLN A 58 0.71 11.89 -6.29
C GLN A 58 0.97 12.91 -5.18
N ASN A 59 -0.08 13.43 -4.54
CA ASN A 59 0.05 14.33 -3.40
C ASN A 59 0.50 13.58 -2.15
N ALA A 60 -0.15 12.45 -1.83
CA ALA A 60 0.09 11.67 -0.63
C ALA A 60 1.50 11.08 -0.56
N ALA A 61 2.11 10.78 -1.72
CA ALA A 61 3.49 10.33 -1.82
C ALA A 61 4.51 11.48 -1.98
N ALA A 62 4.08 12.73 -2.12
CA ALA A 62 4.98 13.86 -2.29
C ALA A 62 5.69 14.24 -0.98
N ASP A 63 6.94 14.69 -1.11
CA ASP A 63 7.75 15.17 0.02
C ASP A 63 7.06 16.29 0.81
N SER A 64 6.26 17.13 0.16
CA SER A 64 5.55 18.25 0.81
C SER A 64 4.53 17.82 1.85
N LEU A 65 4.00 16.59 1.76
CA LEU A 65 3.09 16.02 2.76
C LEU A 65 3.78 15.04 3.71
N SER A 66 5.04 14.69 3.47
CA SER A 66 5.75 13.65 4.25
C SER A 66 5.82 13.95 5.76
N THR A 67 5.90 15.23 6.14
CA THR A 67 5.98 15.67 7.54
C THR A 67 4.64 15.58 8.28
N ARG A 68 3.52 15.57 7.54
CA ARG A 68 2.15 15.49 8.06
C ARG A 68 1.68 14.06 8.36
N TYR A 69 2.46 13.07 7.95
CA TYR A 69 2.25 11.69 8.38
C TYR A 69 2.66 11.53 9.84
N GLU A 70 1.80 10.93 10.65
CA GLU A 70 2.00 10.74 12.09
C GLU A 70 1.92 9.25 12.44
N ALA A 71 2.84 8.79 13.30
CA ALA A 71 2.83 7.45 13.85
C ALA A 71 1.89 7.37 15.06
N ASN A 72 1.21 6.25 15.27
CA ASN A 72 0.29 6.04 16.39
C ASN A 72 -0.81 7.12 16.52
N LEU A 73 -1.23 7.69 15.39
CA LEU A 73 -2.26 8.70 15.35
C LEU A 73 -3.63 8.08 15.67
N SER A 74 -4.28 8.59 16.71
CA SER A 74 -5.70 8.34 16.93
C SER A 74 -6.51 9.12 15.89
N TYR A 75 -7.32 8.42 15.10
CA TYR A 75 -8.31 9.02 14.19
C TYR A 75 -9.70 8.89 14.83
N GLY A 76 -10.58 9.84 14.51
CA GLY A 76 -11.93 9.92 15.08
C GLY A 76 -13.02 9.55 14.08
N ASP A 77 -14.26 9.47 14.58
CA ASP A 77 -15.43 9.08 13.78
C ASP A 77 -15.72 10.00 12.59
N ALA A 78 -15.23 11.25 12.64
CA ALA A 78 -15.37 12.23 11.57
C ALA A 78 -14.36 12.05 10.43
N ASP A 79 -13.34 11.22 10.61
CA ASP A 79 -12.27 11.03 9.63
C ASP A 79 -12.69 10.00 8.57
N ARG A 80 -13.39 10.50 7.53
CA ARG A 80 -13.98 9.70 6.44
C ARG A 80 -12.99 9.24 5.38
N SER A 81 -11.79 9.83 5.36
CA SER A 81 -10.73 9.50 4.41
C SER A 81 -9.38 9.69 5.09
N LEU A 82 -8.54 8.67 4.98
CA LEU A 82 -7.19 8.69 5.54
C LEU A 82 -6.22 7.93 4.64
N TRP A 83 -4.99 8.41 4.64
CA TRP A 83 -3.87 7.80 3.95
C TRP A 83 -2.97 7.13 4.98
N GLY A 84 -2.72 5.83 4.81
CA GLY A 84 -1.68 5.10 5.53
C GLY A 84 -0.45 4.95 4.65
N ARG A 85 0.74 4.95 5.24
CA ARG A 85 1.95 4.47 4.57
C ARG A 85 2.82 3.67 5.51
N PHE A 86 3.51 2.68 4.97
CA PHE A 86 4.51 1.91 5.68
C PHE A 86 5.57 1.42 4.70
N THR A 87 6.77 1.16 5.20
CA THR A 87 7.87 0.63 4.38
C THR A 87 8.20 -0.78 4.82
N LEU A 88 8.26 -1.68 3.84
CA LEU A 88 8.73 -3.06 4.03
C LEU A 88 10.04 -3.26 3.28
N ILE A 89 10.87 -4.17 3.76
CA ILE A 89 12.07 -4.70 3.09
C ILE A 89 11.87 -6.20 2.92
N ASN A 90 11.93 -6.66 1.68
CA ASN A 90 12.02 -8.10 1.40
C ASN A 90 13.48 -8.54 1.44
N ASP A 91 13.87 -9.19 2.52
CA ASP A 91 15.23 -9.72 2.75
C ASP A 91 15.34 -11.24 2.51
N LEU A 92 14.36 -11.85 1.83
CA LEU A 92 14.32 -13.30 1.56
C LEU A 92 15.16 -13.76 0.35
N GLY A 93 15.77 -12.83 -0.39
CA GLY A 93 16.60 -13.15 -1.58
C GLY A 93 15.80 -13.54 -2.84
N TYR A 94 14.48 -13.59 -2.79
CA TYR A 94 13.59 -13.84 -3.92
C TYR A 94 12.36 -12.91 -3.87
N ASP A 95 11.72 -12.68 -5.02
CA ASP A 95 10.47 -11.92 -5.10
C ASP A 95 9.37 -12.68 -4.35
N SER A 96 8.65 -11.99 -3.46
CA SER A 96 7.61 -12.61 -2.64
C SER A 96 6.28 -11.87 -2.78
N GLU A 97 5.19 -12.60 -2.55
CA GLU A 97 3.83 -12.06 -2.53
C GLU A 97 3.24 -12.21 -1.14
N TRP A 98 2.65 -11.13 -0.65
CA TRP A 98 2.07 -11.02 0.68
C TRP A 98 0.62 -10.62 0.59
N LEU A 99 -0.17 -10.98 1.59
CA LEU A 99 -1.56 -10.56 1.70
C LEU A 99 -1.69 -9.58 2.85
N LEU A 100 -2.17 -8.38 2.54
CA LEU A 100 -2.61 -7.40 3.50
C LEU A 100 -4.10 -7.60 3.75
N GLN A 101 -4.44 -7.94 4.99
CA GLN A 101 -5.79 -7.88 5.50
C GLN A 101 -6.06 -6.54 6.14
N THR A 102 -7.25 -6.02 5.92
CA THR A 102 -7.79 -4.89 6.67
C THR A 102 -9.22 -5.13 7.14
N SER A 103 -9.64 -4.31 8.10
CA SER A 103 -11.02 -4.24 8.57
C SER A 103 -11.99 -3.83 7.45
N GLN A 104 -13.28 -3.75 7.78
CA GLN A 104 -14.32 -3.48 6.80
C GLN A 104 -14.45 -1.98 6.53
N TRP A 105 -13.75 -1.51 5.50
CA TRP A 105 -13.89 -0.16 4.95
C TRP A 105 -14.83 -0.15 3.74
N ASP A 106 -15.45 0.99 3.44
CA ASP A 106 -16.24 1.15 2.21
C ASP A 106 -15.35 0.93 0.98
N SER A 107 -14.16 1.53 0.98
CA SER A 107 -13.13 1.27 -0.04
C SER A 107 -11.73 1.40 0.54
N VAL A 108 -10.83 0.53 0.09
CA VAL A 108 -9.40 0.59 0.34
C VAL A 108 -8.68 0.46 -0.99
N ALA A 109 -7.78 1.40 -1.26
CA ALA A 109 -6.86 1.33 -2.40
C ALA A 109 -5.43 1.16 -1.89
N CYS A 110 -4.72 0.17 -2.41
CA CYS A 110 -3.31 -0.05 -2.14
C CYS A 110 -2.48 0.36 -3.36
N PHE A 111 -1.53 1.24 -3.14
CA PHE A 111 -0.62 1.77 -4.14
C PHE A 111 0.79 1.29 -3.87
N THR A 112 1.41 0.71 -4.90
CA THR A 112 2.83 0.33 -4.89
C THR A 112 3.56 0.91 -6.11
N PRO A 113 4.86 1.21 -6.01
CA PRO A 113 5.62 1.65 -7.16
C PRO A 113 5.65 0.57 -8.25
N GLY A 114 5.14 0.89 -9.44
CA GLY A 114 5.19 0.01 -10.61
C GLY A 114 6.52 0.13 -11.36
N LYS A 115 6.76 -0.81 -12.29
CA LYS A 115 8.02 -0.88 -13.07
C LYS A 115 8.26 0.34 -13.98
N THR A 116 7.20 1.02 -14.39
CA THR A 116 7.25 2.14 -15.35
C THR A 116 7.29 3.51 -14.67
N GLY A 117 7.46 3.55 -13.34
CA GLY A 117 7.32 4.77 -12.55
C GLY A 117 5.87 5.22 -12.34
N ARG A 118 4.89 4.47 -12.88
CA ARG A 118 3.46 4.62 -12.54
C ARG A 118 3.15 3.80 -11.29
N TRP A 119 2.13 4.23 -10.54
CA TRP A 119 1.60 3.47 -9.41
C TRP A 119 0.80 2.26 -9.90
N GLU A 120 1.09 1.09 -9.34
CA GLU A 120 0.20 -0.05 -9.40
C GLU A 120 -0.87 0.13 -8.32
N VAL A 121 -2.14 -0.08 -8.68
CA VAL A 121 -3.28 0.14 -7.78
C VAL A 121 -4.07 -1.16 -7.64
N LYS A 122 -4.38 -1.52 -6.40
CA LYS A 122 -5.20 -2.67 -6.04
C LYS A 122 -6.34 -2.20 -5.16
N LEU A 123 -7.56 -2.67 -5.44
CA LEU A 123 -8.77 -2.21 -4.78
C LEU A 123 -9.44 -3.34 -4.00
N THR A 124 -10.11 -2.97 -2.91
CA THR A 124 -10.99 -3.83 -2.12
C THR A 124 -11.94 -2.95 -1.28
N GLY A 125 -12.94 -3.54 -0.63
CA GLY A 125 -13.87 -2.78 0.21
C GLY A 125 -15.34 -3.18 0.01
N GLN A 126 -16.19 -2.82 0.97
CA GLN A 126 -17.62 -3.17 0.93
C GLN A 126 -18.37 -2.56 -0.26
N ARG A 127 -17.89 -1.43 -0.79
CA ARG A 127 -18.50 -0.70 -1.92
C ARG A 127 -17.73 -0.81 -3.22
N VAL A 128 -16.64 -1.56 -3.25
CA VAL A 128 -15.91 -1.86 -4.48
C VAL A 128 -16.59 -3.06 -5.14
N PRO A 129 -16.95 -3.00 -6.44
CA PRO A 129 -17.51 -4.15 -7.15
C PRO A 129 -16.58 -5.36 -7.09
N PHE A 130 -17.13 -6.57 -6.89
CA PHE A 130 -16.30 -7.78 -6.75
C PHE A 130 -15.38 -8.05 -7.96
N SER A 131 -15.77 -7.61 -9.16
CA SER A 131 -14.94 -7.70 -10.37
C SER A 131 -13.67 -6.84 -10.32
N GLU A 132 -13.63 -5.84 -9.44
CA GLU A 132 -12.49 -4.94 -9.24
C GLU A 132 -11.63 -5.32 -8.04
N TRP A 133 -12.05 -6.32 -7.25
CA TRP A 133 -11.29 -6.75 -6.09
C TRP A 133 -9.98 -7.37 -6.54
N ASN A 134 -8.88 -6.96 -5.89
CA ASN A 134 -7.58 -7.55 -6.18
C ASN A 134 -7.48 -9.02 -5.75
N VAL A 135 -8.02 -9.34 -4.57
CA VAL A 135 -8.13 -10.72 -4.08
C VAL A 135 -9.60 -11.04 -3.92
N PRO A 136 -10.12 -12.12 -4.53
CA PRO A 136 -11.50 -12.54 -4.36
C PRO A 136 -11.86 -12.71 -2.87
N LYS A 137 -13.10 -12.38 -2.53
CA LYS A 137 -13.58 -12.46 -1.14
C LYS A 137 -13.41 -13.89 -0.60
N SER A 138 -12.66 -14.05 0.49
CA SER A 138 -12.69 -15.27 1.31
C SER A 138 -13.87 -15.21 2.28
N TYR A 139 -14.43 -16.36 2.60
CA TYR A 139 -15.54 -16.50 3.55
C TYR A 139 -15.16 -16.11 4.99
N HIS A 140 -13.88 -16.16 5.34
CA HIS A 140 -13.43 -16.08 6.74
C HIS A 140 -12.80 -14.76 7.14
N LEU A 141 -12.31 -13.99 6.17
CA LEU A 141 -11.51 -12.81 6.45
C LEU A 141 -12.13 -11.58 5.82
N GLY A 142 -11.69 -10.43 6.36
CA GLY A 142 -12.07 -9.13 5.89
C GLY A 142 -11.57 -8.86 4.46
N THR A 143 -11.27 -7.60 4.19
CA THR A 143 -10.85 -7.20 2.85
C THR A 143 -9.37 -7.50 2.69
N LEU A 144 -9.00 -8.16 1.57
CA LEU A 144 -7.64 -8.59 1.28
C LEU A 144 -7.08 -7.84 0.08
N LEU A 145 -5.80 -7.50 0.15
CA LEU A 145 -5.00 -6.87 -0.89
C LEU A 145 -3.67 -7.58 -0.98
N GLN A 146 -3.23 -7.94 -2.18
CA GLN A 146 -1.95 -8.57 -2.40
C GLN A 146 -0.85 -7.52 -2.58
N ILE A 147 0.29 -7.68 -1.94
CA ILE A 147 1.46 -6.81 -2.07
C ILE A 147 2.60 -7.64 -2.65
N ARG A 148 3.21 -7.17 -3.74
CA ARG A 148 4.43 -7.77 -4.28
C ARG A 148 5.63 -7.05 -3.67
N ALA A 149 6.54 -7.82 -3.10
CA ALA A 149 7.78 -7.31 -2.52
C ALA A 149 8.98 -7.86 -3.32
N PRO A 150 9.67 -7.03 -4.13
CA PRO A 150 10.82 -7.48 -4.91
C PRO A 150 12.00 -7.89 -4.02
N ALA A 151 12.77 -8.89 -4.45
CA ALA A 151 13.93 -9.39 -3.72
C ALA A 151 14.92 -8.27 -3.33
N SER A 152 15.34 -8.25 -2.07
CA SER A 152 16.36 -7.35 -1.51
C SER A 152 16.07 -5.86 -1.72
N LYS A 153 14.79 -5.48 -1.83
CA LYS A 153 14.37 -4.09 -2.02
C LYS A 153 13.42 -3.63 -0.93
N ALA A 154 13.56 -2.34 -0.60
CA ALA A 154 12.56 -1.61 0.16
C ALA A 154 11.39 -1.21 -0.76
N VAL A 155 10.17 -1.32 -0.25
CA VAL A 155 8.94 -0.85 -0.90
C VAL A 155 8.14 -0.05 0.11
N THR A 156 7.82 1.18 -0.22
CA THR A 156 6.83 1.97 0.53
C THR A 156 5.47 1.73 -0.09
N VAL A 157 4.55 1.22 0.73
CA VAL A 157 3.17 0.96 0.38
C VAL A 157 2.33 2.13 0.88
N TYR A 158 1.42 2.63 0.04
CA TYR A 158 0.44 3.63 0.43
C TYR A 158 -0.95 3.01 0.39
N LEU A 159 -1.75 3.28 1.41
CA LEU A 159 -3.12 2.80 1.54
C LEU A 159 -4.04 4.01 1.61
N HIS A 160 -5.08 4.06 0.80
CA HIS A 160 -6.14 5.07 0.92
C HIS A 160 -7.40 4.39 1.40
N PHE A 161 -7.83 4.73 2.61
CA PHE A 161 -9.04 4.21 3.21
C PHE A 161 -10.14 5.26 3.14
N LYS A 162 -11.34 4.84 2.77
CA LYS A 162 -12.54 5.70 2.79
C LYS A 162 -13.69 5.01 3.50
N ASN A 163 -14.44 5.80 4.26
CA ASN A 163 -15.73 5.42 4.84
C ASN A 163 -16.73 6.56 4.65
N ARG A 164 -17.79 6.30 3.88
CA ARG A 164 -18.82 7.29 3.52
C ARG A 164 -20.07 7.15 4.38
N SER A 165 -20.37 5.96 4.88
CA SER A 165 -21.68 5.66 5.48
C SER A 165 -21.68 5.29 6.95
N ALA A 166 -20.53 4.98 7.52
CA ALA A 166 -20.40 4.71 8.95
C ALA A 166 -19.14 5.40 9.51
N PRO A 167 -19.02 5.54 10.83
CA PRO A 167 -17.73 5.80 11.45
C PRO A 167 -16.69 4.80 10.94
N PRO A 168 -15.43 5.22 10.69
CA PRO A 168 -14.35 4.32 10.31
C PRO A 168 -14.31 3.09 11.23
N ALA A 169 -14.25 1.91 10.63
CA ALA A 169 -13.94 0.70 11.37
C ALA A 169 -12.59 0.88 12.07
N LYS A 170 -12.34 0.13 13.14
CA LYS A 170 -10.99 0.03 13.71
C LYS A 170 -9.99 -0.26 12.59
N LEU A 171 -8.90 0.48 12.55
CA LEU A 171 -7.82 0.35 11.59
C LEU A 171 -6.98 -0.85 11.99
N ASP A 172 -7.51 -2.03 11.69
CA ASP A 172 -6.80 -3.28 11.89
C ASP A 172 -6.11 -3.62 10.58
N LEU A 173 -4.79 -3.79 10.61
CA LEU A 173 -3.97 -4.13 9.45
C LEU A 173 -3.05 -5.28 9.78
N THR A 174 -3.15 -6.36 9.03
CA THR A 174 -2.31 -7.53 9.24
C THR A 174 -1.74 -7.99 7.92
N ILE A 175 -0.44 -8.23 7.86
CA ILE A 175 0.21 -8.80 6.70
C ILE A 175 0.46 -10.30 6.92
N PHE A 176 0.21 -11.10 5.90
CA PHE A 176 0.38 -12.55 5.87
C PHE A 176 1.30 -12.96 4.74
N GLU A 177 2.09 -14.00 4.98
CA GLU A 177 2.71 -14.72 3.87
C GLU A 177 1.61 -15.44 3.07
N SER A 178 1.62 -15.31 1.74
CA SER A 178 0.53 -15.85 0.90
C SER A 178 0.41 -17.38 1.01
N ALA A 179 1.54 -18.08 1.15
CA ALA A 179 1.55 -19.54 1.31
C ALA A 179 0.90 -19.98 2.63
N TYR A 180 1.29 -19.33 3.74
CA TYR A 180 0.68 -19.54 5.04
C TYR A 180 -0.84 -19.30 5.02
N PHE A 181 -1.26 -18.18 4.41
CA PHE A 181 -2.67 -17.84 4.29
C PHE A 181 -3.46 -18.91 3.51
N ALA A 182 -2.92 -19.38 2.38
CA ALA A 182 -3.60 -20.38 1.56
C ALA A 182 -3.79 -21.71 2.31
N GLU A 183 -2.81 -22.10 3.13
CA GLU A 183 -2.93 -23.25 4.02
C GLU A 183 -3.96 -23.03 5.12
N TRP A 184 -3.92 -21.87 5.78
CA TRP A 184 -4.87 -21.51 6.82
C TRP A 184 -6.32 -21.48 6.29
N ASP A 185 -6.58 -20.84 5.15
CA ASP A 185 -7.91 -20.74 4.53
C ASP A 185 -8.44 -22.13 4.13
N ARG A 186 -7.58 -22.98 3.56
CA ARG A 186 -7.92 -24.37 3.24
C ARG A 186 -8.32 -25.15 4.50
N ASN A 187 -7.56 -25.03 5.57
CA ASN A 187 -7.84 -25.72 6.83
C ASN A 187 -9.17 -25.25 7.43
N MET A 188 -9.48 -23.95 7.36
CA MET A 188 -10.77 -23.41 7.82
C MET A 188 -11.96 -23.96 7.04
N ARG A 189 -11.83 -24.11 5.71
CA ARG A 189 -12.88 -24.71 4.87
C ARG A 189 -13.13 -26.17 5.20
N TYR A 190 -12.09 -26.95 5.52
CA TYR A 190 -12.26 -28.34 5.95
C TYR A 190 -13.04 -28.46 7.25
N VAL A 191 -12.72 -27.61 8.24
CA VAL A 191 -13.44 -27.58 9.51
C VAL A 191 -14.92 -27.27 9.28
N GLN A 192 -15.25 -26.31 8.42
CA GLN A 192 -16.65 -26.02 8.07
C GLN A 192 -17.35 -27.19 7.38
N GLY A 193 -16.67 -27.88 6.45
CA GLY A 193 -17.22 -29.05 5.79
C GLY A 193 -17.57 -30.18 6.77
N ILE A 194 -16.78 -30.34 7.83
CA ILE A 194 -17.05 -31.32 8.90
C ILE A 194 -18.24 -30.88 9.77
N PHE A 195 -18.38 -29.60 10.07
CA PHE A 195 -19.48 -29.12 10.93
C PHE A 195 -20.83 -29.04 10.23
N LEU A 196 -20.86 -28.90 8.90
CA LEU A 196 -22.09 -28.69 8.11
C LEU A 196 -22.56 -29.94 7.35
N GLY A 197 -21.78 -31.02 7.36
CA GLY A 197 -22.11 -32.32 6.75
C GLY A 197 -22.48 -33.36 7.79
#